data_AF-F6ISR0-F1
#
_entry.id   AF-F6ISR0-F1
#
_cell.length_a   1.000
_cell.length_b   1.000
_cell.length_c   1.000
_cell.angle_alpha   90.00
_cell.angle_beta   90.00
_cell.angle_gamma   90.00
#
_symmetry.space_group_name_H-M   'P 1'
#
loop_
_entity.id
_entity.type
_entity.pdbx_description
1 polymer ?
#
loop_
_entity_poly.entity_id
_entity_poly.type
_entity_poly.pdbx_seq_one_letter_code
_entity_poly.pdbx_strand_id
1 'polypeptide(L)'
;MLKNENAIALTRAIDVAYSDPEVRAIPELSEALAKAAQDLDCVMDHHQVASRLNHLLTTWGSNHSRGPAVLDQLYLVTLQDGVDVPCQVPYQRG
;
A
#
# COMPACT_ATOMS: atom_id res chain seq x y z
N MET A 1 0.82 -22.19 -12.63
CA MET A 1 1.50 -20.95 -12.19
C MET A 1 0.46 -20.14 -11.44
N LEU A 2 0.41 -20.24 -10.10
CA LEU A 2 -0.41 -19.31 -9.32
C LEU A 2 0.20 -17.93 -9.51
N LYS A 3 -0.44 -17.07 -10.29
CA LYS A 3 -0.25 -15.63 -10.10
C LYS A 3 -0.65 -15.39 -8.64
N ASN A 4 0.33 -15.02 -7.82
CA ASN A 4 0.16 -14.89 -6.38
C ASN A 4 -1.04 -13.99 -6.11
N GLU A 5 -2.11 -14.51 -5.51
CA GLU A 5 -3.38 -13.79 -5.32
C GLU A 5 -3.13 -12.47 -4.56
N ASN A 6 -2.10 -12.47 -3.71
CA ASN A 6 -1.64 -11.30 -2.97
C ASN A 6 -1.04 -10.22 -3.88
N ALA A 7 -0.23 -10.58 -4.89
CA ALA A 7 0.30 -9.63 -5.87
C ALA A 7 -0.81 -8.99 -6.72
N ILE A 8 -1.85 -9.76 -7.07
CA ILE A 8 -3.03 -9.24 -7.77
C ILE A 8 -3.82 -8.29 -6.87
N ALA A 9 -4.01 -8.66 -5.59
CA ALA A 9 -4.69 -7.83 -4.61
C ALA A 9 -3.93 -6.52 -4.37
N LEU A 10 -2.60 -6.57 -4.23
CA LEU A 10 -1.73 -5.42 -4.06
C LEU A 10 -1.80 -4.49 -5.27
N THR A 11 -1.69 -5.03 -6.48
CA THR A 11 -1.80 -4.25 -7.72
C THR A 11 -3.14 -3.52 -7.80
N ARG A 12 -4.25 -4.21 -7.49
CA ARG A 12 -5.59 -3.59 -7.48
C ARG A 12 -5.72 -2.52 -6.40
N ALA A 13 -5.18 -2.75 -5.20
CA ALA A 13 -5.24 -1.78 -4.12
C ALA A 13 -4.46 -0.50 -4.48
N ILE A 14 -3.28 -0.65 -5.12
CA ILE A 14 -2.49 0.48 -5.61
C ILE A 14 -3.27 1.27 -6.68
N ASP A 15 -3.92 0.57 -7.63
CA ASP A 15 -4.68 1.21 -8.70
C ASP A 15 -5.90 2.00 -8.17
N VAL A 16 -6.61 1.43 -7.19
CA VAL A 16 -7.74 2.10 -6.50
C VAL A 16 -7.24 3.31 -5.71
N ALA A 17 -6.15 3.19 -4.97
CA ALA A 17 -5.56 4.30 -4.23
C ALA A 17 -5.03 5.40 -5.17
N TYR A 18 -4.42 5.04 -6.30
CA TYR A 18 -3.91 5.99 -7.28
C TYR A 18 -5.02 6.74 -8.02
N SER A 19 -6.19 6.10 -8.18
CA SER A 19 -7.36 6.72 -8.81
C SER A 19 -8.12 7.66 -7.89
N ASP A 20 -7.87 7.61 -6.58
CA ASP A 20 -8.57 8.42 -5.58
C ASP A 20 -8.16 9.90 -5.66
N PRO A 21 -9.12 10.84 -5.72
CA PRO A 21 -8.81 12.26 -5.87
C PRO A 21 -8.09 12.87 -4.67
N GLU A 22 -8.31 12.37 -3.45
CA GLU A 22 -7.62 12.87 -2.25
C GLU A 22 -6.15 12.42 -2.25
N VAL A 23 -5.88 11.19 -2.69
CA VAL A 23 -4.51 10.70 -2.91
C VAL A 23 -3.83 11.43 -4.06
N ARG A 24 -4.54 11.70 -5.16
CA ARG A 24 -4.03 12.48 -6.30
C ARG A 24 -3.72 13.93 -5.97
N ALA A 25 -4.40 14.49 -4.96
CA ALA A 25 -4.09 15.81 -4.43
C ALA A 25 -2.77 15.83 -3.63
N ILE A 26 -2.22 14.66 -3.27
CA ILE A 26 -0.99 14.52 -2.50
C ILE A 26 0.11 13.94 -3.42
N PRO A 27 1.03 14.78 -3.93
CA PRO A 27 2.00 14.36 -4.94
C PRO A 27 2.93 13.25 -4.43
N GLU A 28 3.39 13.32 -3.18
CA GLU A 28 4.25 12.30 -2.57
C GLU A 28 3.60 10.90 -2.59
N LEU A 29 2.31 10.80 -2.26
CA LEU A 29 1.58 9.53 -2.29
C LEU A 29 1.35 9.06 -3.73
N SER A 30 0.98 9.97 -4.63
CA SER A 30 0.76 9.65 -6.04
C SER A 30 2.03 9.12 -6.73
N GLU A 31 3.18 9.74 -6.47
CA GLU A 31 4.47 9.29 -6.98
C GLU A 31 4.86 7.93 -6.41
N ALA A 32 4.66 7.72 -5.11
CA ALA A 32 4.93 6.44 -4.46
C ALA A 32 4.09 5.30 -5.04
N LEU A 33 2.79 5.54 -5.28
CA LEU A 33 1.87 4.57 -5.86
C LEU A 33 2.22 4.26 -7.32
N ALA A 34 2.51 5.28 -8.11
CA ALA A 34 2.95 5.09 -9.50
C ALA A 34 4.24 4.28 -9.59
N LYS A 35 5.19 4.53 -8.67
CA LYS A 35 6.43 3.76 -8.58
C LYS A 35 6.18 2.31 -8.18
N ALA A 36 5.32 2.08 -7.18
CA ALA A 36 4.96 0.74 -6.74
C ALA A 36 4.26 -0.07 -7.85
N ALA A 37 3.38 0.56 -8.63
CA ALA A 37 2.76 -0.07 -9.79
C ALA A 37 3.79 -0.44 -10.87
N GLN A 38 4.76 0.43 -11.16
CA GLN A 38 5.86 0.11 -12.07
C GLN A 38 6.75 -1.01 -11.56
N ASP A 39 7.10 -0.99 -10.27
CA ASP A 39 7.93 -2.04 -9.66
C ASP A 39 7.24 -3.42 -9.78
N LEU A 40 5.92 -3.48 -9.56
CA LEU A 40 5.14 -4.71 -9.75
C LEU A 40 5.04 -5.16 -11.22
N ASP A 41 4.94 -4.23 -12.18
CA ASP A 41 4.94 -4.52 -13.61
C ASP A 41 6.30 -5.06 -14.08
N CYS A 42 7.40 -4.55 -13.51
CA CYS A 42 8.77 -5.02 -13.76
C CYS A 42 9.12 -6.36 -13.10
N VAL A 43 8.14 -7.12 -12.59
CA VAL A 43 8.34 -8.42 -11.92
C VAL A 43 9.21 -8.31 -10.66
N MET A 44 9.26 -7.14 -10.03
CA MET A 44 9.88 -7.01 -8.71
C MET A 44 9.06 -7.81 -7.70
N ASP A 45 9.74 -8.32 -6.67
CA ASP A 45 9.11 -9.09 -5.62
C ASP A 45 8.02 -8.26 -4.92
N HIS A 46 6.78 -8.74 -4.99
CA HIS A 46 5.62 -8.02 -4.48
C HIS A 46 5.72 -7.77 -2.96
N HIS A 47 6.39 -8.64 -2.21
CA HIS A 47 6.64 -8.44 -0.78
C HIS A 47 7.53 -7.22 -0.53
N GLN A 48 8.53 -6.98 -1.38
CA GLN A 48 9.38 -5.78 -1.26
C GLN A 48 8.59 -4.51 -1.57
N VAL A 49 7.72 -4.55 -2.58
CA VAL A 49 6.86 -3.41 -2.93
C VAL A 49 5.87 -3.13 -1.80
N ALA A 50 5.24 -4.18 -1.25
CA ALA A 50 4.34 -4.08 -0.10
C ALA A 50 5.04 -3.50 1.13
N SER A 51 6.25 -3.98 1.46
CA SER A 51 7.03 -3.48 2.60
C SER A 51 7.38 -2.00 2.45
N ARG A 52 7.81 -1.56 1.26
CA ARG A 52 8.10 -0.16 0.96
C ARG A 52 6.86 0.72 1.11
N LEU A 53 5.73 0.29 0.53
CA LEU A 53 4.47 1.01 0.65
C LEU A 53 4.01 1.09 2.11
N ASN A 54 4.08 -0.01 2.85
CA ASN A 54 3.71 -0.05 4.27
C ASN A 54 4.53 0.95 5.09
N HIS A 55 5.85 1.00 4.87
CA HIS A 55 6.73 1.94 5.55
C HIS A 55 6.37 3.40 5.21
N LEU A 56 6.15 3.70 3.93
CA LEU A 56 5.75 5.02 3.47
C LEU A 56 4.41 5.46 4.07
N LEU A 57 3.39 4.59 4.05
CA LEU A 57 2.07 4.86 4.62
C LEU A 57 2.15 5.08 6.14
N THR A 58 2.98 4.30 6.84
CA THR A 58 3.21 4.46 8.29
C THR A 58 3.87 5.80 8.61
N THR A 59 4.92 6.17 7.86
CA THR A 59 5.61 7.46 8.03
C THR A 59 4.67 8.62 7.71
N TRP A 60 3.93 8.53 6.60
CA TRP A 60 3.00 9.57 6.18
C TRP A 60 1.87 9.75 7.19
N GLY A 61 1.25 8.66 7.64
CA GLY A 61 0.17 8.68 8.65
C GLY A 61 0.62 9.12 10.04
N SER A 62 1.90 8.95 10.37
CA SER A 62 2.48 9.52 11.60
C SER A 62 2.59 11.05 11.55
N ASN A 63 2.76 11.60 10.35
CA ASN A 63 2.86 13.05 10.11
C ASN A 63 1.52 13.71 9.80
N HIS A 64 0.48 12.92 9.46
CA HIS A 64 -0.83 13.42 9.04
C HIS A 64 -1.96 12.78 9.84
N SER A 65 -2.64 13.58 10.68
CA SER A 65 -3.72 13.10 11.56
C SER A 65 -5.01 12.72 10.82
N ARG A 66 -5.13 13.07 9.53
CA ARG A 66 -6.24 12.69 8.64
C ARG A 66 -5.67 12.36 7.27
N GLY A 67 -6.11 11.24 6.72
CA GLY A 67 -5.75 10.81 5.38
C GLY A 67 -6.95 10.20 4.64
N PRO A 68 -6.80 10.02 3.32
CA PRO A 68 -7.78 9.33 2.49
C PRO A 68 -8.05 7.93 3.03
N ALA A 69 -9.33 7.57 3.20
CA ALA A 69 -9.72 6.25 3.72
C ALA A 69 -9.25 5.09 2.83
N VAL A 70 -8.95 5.36 1.55
CA VAL A 70 -8.39 4.37 0.63
C VAL A 70 -6.97 3.93 1.04
N LEU A 71 -6.23 4.78 1.77
CA LEU A 71 -4.90 4.43 2.27
C LEU A 71 -4.96 3.36 3.37
N ASP A 72 -6.01 3.33 4.20
CA ASP A 72 -6.22 2.27 5.19
C ASP A 72 -6.40 0.91 4.50
N GLN A 73 -7.16 0.87 3.40
CA GLN A 73 -7.32 -0.36 2.62
C GLN A 73 -6.01 -0.80 1.99
N LEU A 74 -5.27 0.12 1.39
CA LEU A 74 -3.96 -0.17 0.83
C LEU A 74 -2.99 -0.69 1.91
N TYR A 75 -2.96 -0.05 3.08
CA TYR A 75 -2.15 -0.46 4.21
C TYR A 75 -2.44 -1.90 4.64
N LEU A 76 -3.73 -2.27 4.79
CA LEU A 76 -4.13 -3.63 5.14
C LEU A 76 -3.72 -4.67 4.10
N VAL A 77 -3.72 -4.31 2.81
CA VAL A 77 -3.27 -5.19 1.73
C VAL A 77 -1.76 -5.34 1.77
N THR A 78 -1.01 -4.25 2.03
CA THR A 78 0.46 -4.32 2.18
C THR A 78 0.88 -5.15 3.39
N LEU A 79 0.08 -5.17 4.46
CA LEU A 79 0.29 -6.07 5.59
C LEU A 79 0.02 -7.52 5.21
N GLN A 80 -1.10 -7.83 4.54
CA GLN A 80 -1.40 -9.21 4.13
C GLN A 80 -0.36 -9.78 3.17
N ASP A 81 0.20 -8.94 2.29
CA ASP A 81 1.25 -9.35 1.38
C ASP A 81 2.61 -9.44 2.10
N GLY A 82 2.96 -8.52 3.00
CA GLY A 82 4.23 -8.52 3.74
C GLY A 82 4.36 -9.55 4.87
N VAL A 83 3.31 -10.31 5.18
CA VAL A 83 3.24 -11.19 6.36
C VAL A 83 3.53 -12.66 5.99
N ASP A 84 4.79 -13.05 6.22
CA ASP A 84 5.13 -14.30 6.93
C ASP A 84 5.39 -14.00 8.44
N VAL A 85 4.89 -12.87 8.97
CA VAL A 85 5.15 -12.38 10.33
C VAL A 85 3.83 -12.06 11.05
N PRO A 86 3.55 -12.65 12.24
CA PRO A 86 2.25 -12.54 12.90
C PRO A 86 1.87 -11.07 13.19
N CYS A 87 0.71 -10.68 12.66
CA CYS A 87 0.13 -9.34 12.73
C CYS A 87 0.05 -8.79 14.16
N GLN A 88 0.76 -7.68 14.43
CA GLN A 88 0.34 -6.70 15.43
C GLN A 88 -0.12 -5.45 14.69
N VAL A 89 -1.44 -5.26 14.63
CA VAL A 89 -2.07 -4.06 14.06
C VAL A 89 -1.84 -2.87 15.00
N PRO A 90 -1.27 -1.74 14.52
CA PRO A 90 -1.03 -0.55 15.35
C PRO A 90 -2.29 0.30 15.59
N TYR A 91 -3.36 0.07 14.84
CA TYR A 91 -4.61 0.82 14.98
C TYR A 91 -5.58 0.08 15.90
N GLN A 92 -5.46 0.29 17.21
CA GLN A 92 -6.52 -0.08 18.14
C GLN A 92 -7.72 0.84 17.92
N ARG A 93 -8.85 0.26 17.49
CA ARG A 93 -10.18 0.85 17.69
C ARG A 93 -10.38 1.06 19.19
N GLY A 94 -10.85 2.26 19.56
CA GLY A 94 -11.07 2.69 20.95
C GLY A 94 -12.06 1.87 21.74
#